data_AF-A0A257TGS0-F1
#
_entry.id   AF-A0A257TGS0-F1
#
_cell.length_a   1.000
_cell.length_b   1.000
_cell.length_c   1.000
_cell.angle_alpha   90.00
_cell.angle_beta   90.00
_cell.angle_gamma   90.00
#
_symmetry.space_group_name_H-M   'P 1'
#
loop_
_entity.id
_entity.type
_entity.pdbx_description
1 polymer ?
#
loop_
_entity_poly.entity_id
_entity_poly.type
_entity_poly.pdbx_seq_one_letter_code
_entity_poly.pdbx_strand_id
1 'polypeptide(L)'
;MCAAPCEDHCRRGKIDAPISIRALKRFVTDKYGVESLAPQTQQSLLDGETDAGNKWSWHLPMQTRIRKSIAKGKKVAIVGSGPAGISCAHDLALMGYAVTVFEASNLAGGMLRHGIPEYRLSRSLIDAEIDRTRALGVEIRFNSPLTSNFGLADLRRDGFEAIFIAVGTQRGRDLSIEGSNLDGVIRAIDYLLNINNGYRVALGKRVLVIGGGFVAFDAARTALRGGSDPESGLSHETVDAARLAVRAGADEVHIASLESFAEMPVLRTSQGHEEFEEAKKEGIVFHPQRGPRRFIGESGKVKAVEFIGVQRTYDDNGRFSPV
;
A
#
# COMPACT_ATOMS: atom_id res chain seq x y z
N MET A 1 -3.19 3.28 -6.32
CA MET A 1 -2.73 3.41 -4.92
C MET A 1 -2.82 4.81 -4.34
N CYS A 2 -2.46 5.87 -5.08
CA CYS A 2 -2.65 7.24 -4.59
C CYS A 2 -4.15 7.54 -4.37
N ALA A 3 -4.47 8.14 -3.22
CA ALA A 3 -5.82 8.62 -2.87
C ALA A 3 -6.29 9.80 -3.73
N ALA A 4 -5.42 10.30 -4.62
CA ALA A 4 -5.66 11.40 -5.54
C ALA A 4 -6.06 12.74 -4.87
N PRO A 5 -5.36 13.19 -3.80
CA PRO A 5 -5.70 14.47 -3.14
C PRO A 5 -5.56 15.68 -4.07
N CYS A 6 -4.75 15.56 -5.13
CA CYS A 6 -4.62 16.56 -6.19
C CYS A 6 -5.90 16.68 -7.05
N GLU A 7 -6.66 15.59 -7.22
CA GLU A 7 -7.94 15.58 -7.93
C GLU A 7 -9.04 16.17 -7.04
N ASP A 8 -9.05 15.84 -5.74
CA ASP A 8 -9.99 16.38 -4.75
C ASP A 8 -9.95 17.92 -4.68
N HIS A 9 -8.79 18.53 -4.94
CA HIS A 9 -8.58 19.99 -4.94
C HIS A 9 -8.49 20.59 -6.36
N CYS A 10 -8.81 19.82 -7.40
CA CYS A 10 -8.70 20.27 -8.77
C CYS A 10 -9.66 21.44 -9.04
N ARG A 11 -9.14 22.60 -9.45
CA ARG A 11 -9.98 23.78 -9.78
C ARG A 11 -11.03 23.48 -10.85
N ARG A 12 -10.75 22.55 -11.78
CA ARG A 12 -11.70 22.15 -12.84
C ARG A 12 -12.94 21.46 -12.28
N GLY A 13 -12.83 20.79 -11.13
CA GLY A 13 -13.98 20.20 -10.43
C GLY A 13 -15.04 21.22 -9.99
N LYS A 14 -14.73 22.53 -9.99
CA LYS A 14 -15.73 23.60 -9.78
C LYS A 14 -16.52 23.98 -11.04
N ILE A 15 -16.12 23.48 -12.20
CA ILE A 15 -16.74 23.78 -13.50
C ILE A 15 -17.56 22.56 -13.95
N ASP A 16 -16.91 21.41 -14.05
CA ASP A 16 -17.53 20.14 -14.45
C ASP A 16 -16.99 18.98 -13.63
N ALA A 17 -15.80 18.47 -13.94
CA ALA A 17 -15.19 17.31 -13.31
C ALA A 17 -13.69 17.55 -13.06
N PRO A 18 -13.11 17.01 -11.96
CA PRO A 18 -11.66 17.00 -11.77
C PRO A 18 -10.93 16.35 -12.94
N ILE A 19 -9.73 16.86 -13.24
CA ILE A 19 -8.82 16.18 -14.17
C ILE A 19 -8.35 14.86 -13.54
N SER A 20 -8.35 13.78 -14.32
CA SER A 20 -7.86 12.46 -13.90
C SER A 20 -6.32 12.39 -13.81
N ILE A 21 -5.73 13.24 -12.99
CA ILE A 21 -4.28 13.42 -12.80
C ILE A 21 -3.56 12.10 -12.53
N ARG A 22 -4.12 11.26 -11.65
CA ARG A 22 -3.55 9.96 -11.28
C ARG A 22 -3.53 8.99 -12.46
N ALA A 23 -4.60 8.95 -13.25
CA ALA A 23 -4.68 8.12 -14.44
C ALA A 23 -3.70 8.60 -15.53
N LEU A 24 -3.59 9.92 -15.71
CA LEU A 24 -2.61 10.53 -16.61
C LEU A 24 -1.18 10.22 -16.18
N LYS A 25 -0.86 10.36 -14.89
CA LYS A 25 0.45 9.99 -14.33
C LYS A 25 0.77 8.53 -14.64
N ARG A 26 -0.17 7.62 -14.34
CA ARG A 26 -0.01 6.19 -14.62
C ARG A 26 0.21 5.93 -16.11
N PHE A 27 -0.61 6.50 -16.99
CA PHE A 27 -0.47 6.31 -18.44
C PHE A 27 0.91 6.71 -18.95
N VAL A 28 1.44 7.86 -18.51
CA VAL A 28 2.77 8.32 -18.90
C VAL A 28 3.86 7.39 -18.34
N THR A 29 3.78 7.03 -17.06
CA THR A 29 4.75 6.12 -16.42
C THR A 29 4.73 4.73 -17.06
N ASP A 30 3.56 4.16 -17.35
CA ASP A 30 3.43 2.84 -17.99
C ASP A 30 3.98 2.88 -19.43
N LYS A 31 3.79 3.99 -20.15
CA LYS A 31 4.26 4.15 -21.53
C LYS A 31 5.78 4.32 -21.65
N TYR A 32 6.40 5.10 -20.76
CA TYR A 32 7.80 5.50 -20.89
C TYR A 32 8.73 4.85 -19.87
N GLY A 33 8.19 4.17 -18.87
CA GLY A 33 8.92 3.57 -17.75
C GLY A 33 9.05 4.51 -16.54
N VAL A 34 9.49 3.92 -15.43
CA VAL A 34 9.75 4.63 -14.16
C VAL A 34 10.89 5.63 -14.32
N GLU A 35 10.71 6.85 -13.79
CA GLU A 35 11.72 7.93 -13.86
C GLU A 35 12.24 8.21 -15.29
N SER A 36 11.40 7.98 -16.30
CA SER A 36 11.78 8.18 -17.69
C SER A 36 11.90 9.65 -18.03
N LEU A 37 13.00 9.99 -18.71
CA LEU A 37 13.20 11.29 -19.34
C LEU A 37 12.62 11.34 -20.77
N ALA A 38 11.95 10.27 -21.20
CA ALA A 38 11.29 10.20 -22.51
C ALA A 38 9.79 10.54 -22.41
N PRO A 39 9.22 11.25 -23.39
CA PRO A 39 9.94 12.00 -24.42
C PRO A 39 10.72 13.14 -23.77
N GLN A 40 11.86 13.54 -24.36
CA GLN A 40 12.76 14.58 -23.83
C GLN A 40 12.14 15.98 -23.92
N THR A 41 11.04 16.21 -23.22
CA THR A 41 10.34 17.50 -23.12
C THR A 41 10.86 18.34 -21.97
N GLN A 42 11.62 17.74 -21.05
CA GLN A 42 12.25 18.47 -19.95
C GLN A 42 13.44 19.31 -20.44
N GLN A 43 14.13 18.92 -21.52
CA GLN A 43 15.26 19.66 -22.05
C GLN A 43 14.82 21.05 -22.55
N SER A 44 13.73 21.13 -23.32
CA SER A 44 13.16 22.42 -23.72
C SER A 44 12.62 23.25 -22.55
N LEU A 45 12.12 22.62 -21.48
CA LEU A 45 11.77 23.31 -20.22
C LEU A 45 13.01 23.85 -19.48
N LEU A 46 14.11 23.10 -19.47
CA LEU A 46 15.40 23.48 -18.88
C LEU A 46 16.08 24.60 -19.65
N ASP A 47 15.96 24.55 -20.98
CA ASP A 47 16.51 25.53 -21.92
C ASP A 47 15.61 26.78 -22.05
N GLY A 48 14.46 26.79 -21.36
CA GLY A 48 13.56 27.95 -21.26
C GLY A 48 12.70 28.19 -22.49
N GLU A 49 12.54 27.19 -23.36
CA GLU A 49 11.93 27.33 -24.69
C GLU A 49 10.39 27.30 -24.71
N THR A 50 9.70 27.16 -23.56
CA THR A 50 8.24 27.00 -23.55
C THR A 50 7.49 28.19 -22.95
N ASP A 51 6.55 28.77 -23.70
CA ASP A 51 5.58 29.76 -23.18
C ASP A 51 4.51 29.14 -22.28
N ALA A 52 4.22 27.85 -22.45
CA ALA A 52 3.23 27.08 -21.71
C ALA A 52 3.89 25.91 -20.95
N GLY A 53 4.00 26.04 -19.63
CA GLY A 53 4.70 25.08 -18.77
C GLY A 53 5.39 25.79 -17.62
N ASN A 54 5.74 25.06 -16.55
CA ASN A 54 6.28 25.62 -15.30
C ASN A 54 7.46 26.59 -15.53
N LYS A 55 7.18 27.90 -15.48
CA LYS A 55 8.19 28.98 -15.64
C LYS A 55 9.18 29.11 -14.48
N TRP A 56 9.02 28.28 -13.45
CA TRP A 56 9.78 28.40 -12.21
C TRP A 56 10.72 27.21 -12.02
N SER A 57 12.01 27.51 -11.95
CA SER A 57 13.08 26.51 -11.86
C SER A 57 13.04 25.60 -10.63
N TRP A 58 12.27 25.93 -9.58
CA TRP A 58 12.06 25.06 -8.42
C TRP A 58 10.95 24.02 -8.61
N HIS A 59 10.17 24.10 -9.70
CA HIS A 59 9.24 23.04 -10.11
C HIS A 59 9.88 22.01 -11.04
N LEU A 60 11.14 22.21 -11.45
CA LEU A 60 11.91 21.23 -12.21
C LEU A 60 12.40 20.13 -11.25
N PRO A 61 12.48 18.86 -11.70
CA PRO A 61 12.92 17.76 -10.85
C PRO A 61 14.26 18.06 -10.21
N MET A 62 14.38 17.81 -8.90
CA MET A 62 15.63 17.95 -8.13
C MET A 62 16.82 17.28 -8.81
N GLN A 63 16.58 16.24 -9.62
CA GLN A 63 17.56 15.55 -10.45
C GLN A 63 18.49 16.48 -11.25
N THR A 64 18.04 17.68 -11.63
CA THR A 64 18.82 18.63 -12.43
C THR A 64 19.78 19.51 -11.62
N ARG A 65 19.62 19.60 -10.30
CA ARG A 65 20.44 20.45 -9.42
C ARG A 65 21.30 19.71 -8.40
N ILE A 66 21.13 18.39 -8.25
CA ILE A 66 21.89 17.65 -7.25
C ILE A 66 23.35 17.53 -7.72
N ARG A 67 24.21 18.37 -7.13
CA ARG A 67 25.67 18.25 -7.29
C ARG A 67 26.11 16.92 -6.67
N LYS A 68 26.60 15.99 -7.50
CA LYS A 68 27.30 14.75 -7.08
C LYS A 68 28.50 14.97 -6.13
N SER A 69 28.80 16.20 -5.72
CA SER A 69 29.99 16.56 -4.95
C SER A 69 29.74 16.79 -3.46
N ILE A 70 28.50 16.72 -2.95
CA ILE A 70 28.21 17.12 -1.56
C ILE A 70 28.77 16.12 -0.54
N ALA A 71 28.84 14.82 -0.85
CA ALA A 71 29.01 13.81 0.20
C ALA A 71 29.86 12.57 -0.14
N LYS A 72 30.83 12.69 -1.07
CA LYS A 72 31.72 11.58 -1.41
C LYS A 72 32.35 10.98 -0.14
N GLY A 73 32.16 9.67 0.06
CA GLY A 73 32.77 8.90 1.14
C GLY A 73 31.94 8.77 2.42
N LYS A 74 30.81 9.47 2.55
CA LYS A 74 29.92 9.34 3.71
C LYS A 74 28.94 8.19 3.56
N LYS A 75 28.78 7.38 4.61
CA LYS A 75 27.89 6.21 4.63
C LYS A 75 26.59 6.50 5.38
N VAL A 76 25.47 6.13 4.78
CA VAL A 76 24.13 6.23 5.38
C VAL A 76 23.44 4.87 5.39
N ALA A 77 22.95 4.46 6.56
CA ALA A 77 22.11 3.28 6.70
C ALA A 77 20.63 3.67 6.66
N ILE A 78 19.82 2.89 5.96
CA ILE A 78 18.37 3.01 5.94
C ILE A 78 17.78 1.69 6.43
N VAL A 79 16.90 1.72 7.42
CA VAL A 79 16.28 0.51 7.97
C VAL A 79 14.85 0.41 7.46
N GLY A 80 14.58 -0.54 6.58
CA GLY A 80 13.30 -0.76 5.91
C GLY A 80 13.29 -0.26 4.47
N SER A 81 12.82 -1.11 3.55
CA SER A 81 12.73 -0.86 2.11
C SER A 81 11.30 -0.51 1.63
N GLY A 82 10.49 0.05 2.54
CA GLY A 82 9.20 0.61 2.17
C GLY A 82 9.33 1.92 1.36
N PRO A 83 8.21 2.57 1.01
CA PRO A 83 8.21 3.80 0.21
C PRO A 83 9.13 4.91 0.76
N ALA A 84 9.09 5.12 2.07
CA ALA A 84 9.94 6.11 2.74
C ALA A 84 11.43 5.77 2.63
N GLY A 85 11.78 4.48 2.81
CA GLY A 85 13.16 4.01 2.74
C GLY A 85 13.74 4.10 1.33
N ILE A 86 12.99 3.62 0.33
CA ILE A 86 13.41 3.67 -1.08
C ILE A 86 13.52 5.11 -1.59
N SER A 87 12.56 5.97 -1.28
CA SER A 87 12.62 7.40 -1.65
C SER A 87 13.82 8.10 -1.00
N CYS A 88 14.08 7.84 0.29
CA CYS A 88 15.25 8.39 0.96
C CYS A 88 16.55 7.87 0.33
N ALA A 89 16.62 6.58 0.01
CA ALA A 89 17.79 5.96 -0.62
C ALA A 89 18.07 6.56 -1.99
N HIS A 90 17.04 6.71 -2.81
CA HIS A 90 17.10 7.34 -4.13
C HIS A 90 17.69 8.75 -4.05
N ASP A 91 17.14 9.62 -3.19
CA ASP A 91 17.56 11.01 -3.10
C ASP A 91 18.99 11.15 -2.56
N LEU A 92 19.34 10.35 -1.54
CA LEU A 92 20.70 10.33 -1.00
C LEU A 92 21.73 9.79 -2.00
N ALA A 93 21.36 8.79 -2.81
CA ALA A 93 22.23 8.28 -3.87
C ALA A 93 22.47 9.32 -4.96
N LEU A 94 21.44 10.08 -5.36
CA LEU A 94 21.60 11.21 -6.27
C LEU A 94 22.56 12.27 -5.69
N MET A 95 22.50 12.51 -4.37
CA MET A 95 23.40 13.43 -3.66
C MET A 95 24.84 12.91 -3.50
N GLY A 96 25.10 11.65 -3.88
CA GLY A 96 26.43 11.04 -3.89
C GLY A 96 26.85 10.37 -2.56
N TYR A 97 25.90 10.10 -1.66
CA TYR A 97 26.16 9.31 -0.45
C TYR A 97 26.28 7.81 -0.78
N ALA A 98 27.06 7.07 0.00
CA ALA A 98 27.06 5.61 -0.03
C ALA A 98 25.91 5.10 0.85
N VAL A 99 24.86 4.56 0.23
CA VAL A 99 23.62 4.17 0.91
C VAL A 99 23.49 2.65 0.95
N THR A 100 23.23 2.12 2.16
CA THR A 100 22.85 0.73 2.37
C THR A 100 21.48 0.65 3.04
N VAL A 101 20.54 -0.03 2.40
CA VAL A 101 19.20 -0.32 2.93
C VAL A 101 19.20 -1.71 3.57
N PHE A 102 18.74 -1.81 4.81
CA PHE A 102 18.57 -3.06 5.55
C PHE A 102 17.08 -3.41 5.57
N GLU A 103 16.70 -4.46 4.85
CA GLU A 103 15.33 -4.96 4.78
C GLU A 103 15.19 -6.25 5.59
N ALA A 104 14.12 -6.33 6.39
CA ALA A 104 13.83 -7.48 7.22
C ALA A 104 13.38 -8.71 6.41
N SER A 105 12.65 -8.50 5.31
CA SER A 105 12.17 -9.55 4.43
C SER A 105 13.18 -9.94 3.35
N ASN A 106 12.82 -10.90 2.51
CA ASN A 106 13.57 -11.33 1.33
C ASN A 106 13.29 -10.50 0.08
N LEU A 107 12.37 -9.53 0.12
CA LEU A 107 11.92 -8.74 -1.03
C LEU A 107 11.70 -7.27 -0.65
N ALA A 108 12.11 -6.35 -1.52
CA ALA A 108 11.95 -4.92 -1.25
C ALA A 108 10.55 -4.39 -1.59
N GLY A 109 10.18 -3.25 -1.03
CA GLY A 109 8.92 -2.53 -1.31
C GLY A 109 7.97 -2.43 -0.10
N GLY A 110 8.27 -3.11 1.01
CA GLY A 110 7.49 -3.04 2.24
C GLY A 110 5.99 -3.32 2.01
N MET A 111 5.12 -2.50 2.58
CA MET A 111 3.66 -2.69 2.47
C MET A 111 3.11 -2.53 1.04
N LEU A 112 3.81 -1.87 0.11
CA LEU A 112 3.42 -1.85 -1.30
C LEU A 112 3.45 -3.25 -1.91
N ARG A 113 4.46 -4.04 -1.52
CA ARG A 113 4.63 -5.42 -1.98
C ARG A 113 3.83 -6.40 -1.13
N HIS A 114 3.99 -6.34 0.19
CA HIS A 114 3.44 -7.38 1.06
C HIS A 114 1.99 -7.11 1.46
N GLY A 115 1.55 -5.85 1.56
CA GLY A 115 0.22 -5.51 2.05
C GLY A 115 -0.83 -5.32 0.96
N ILE A 116 -0.44 -4.66 -0.13
CA ILE A 116 -1.36 -4.28 -1.20
C ILE A 116 -1.51 -5.42 -2.22
N PRO A 117 -2.75 -5.84 -2.55
CA PRO A 117 -2.99 -6.86 -3.56
C PRO A 117 -2.46 -6.49 -4.95
N GLU A 118 -1.98 -7.50 -5.68
CA GLU A 118 -1.34 -7.30 -7.00
C GLU A 118 -2.28 -6.69 -8.05
N TYR A 119 -3.57 -7.02 -8.02
CA TYR A 119 -4.55 -6.43 -8.93
C TYR A 119 -4.70 -4.90 -8.74
N ARG A 120 -4.28 -4.35 -7.59
CA ARG A 120 -4.24 -2.90 -7.34
C ARG A 120 -2.87 -2.28 -7.68
N LEU A 121 -1.79 -3.04 -7.49
CA LEU A 121 -0.42 -2.59 -7.71
C LEU A 121 0.44 -3.75 -8.20
N SER A 122 0.84 -3.69 -9.48
CA SER A 122 1.69 -4.69 -10.12
C SER A 122 3.03 -4.84 -9.39
N ARG A 123 3.48 -6.09 -9.22
CA ARG A 123 4.81 -6.39 -8.67
C ARG A 123 5.92 -5.91 -9.59
N SER A 124 5.75 -6.06 -10.91
CA SER A 124 6.74 -5.62 -11.90
C SER A 124 7.03 -4.12 -11.84
N LEU A 125 6.02 -3.29 -11.50
CA LEU A 125 6.21 -1.86 -11.35
C LEU A 125 7.02 -1.53 -10.09
N ILE A 126 6.76 -2.23 -8.99
CA ILE A 126 7.54 -2.09 -7.74
C ILE A 126 8.99 -2.49 -8.00
N ASP A 127 9.22 -3.61 -8.68
CA ASP A 127 10.55 -4.08 -9.06
C ASP A 127 11.29 -3.06 -9.94
N ALA A 128 10.60 -2.48 -10.94
CA ALA A 128 11.19 -1.45 -11.78
C ALA A 128 11.66 -0.21 -10.97
N GLU A 129 10.86 0.28 -10.01
CA GLU A 129 11.26 1.40 -9.15
C GLU A 129 12.44 1.06 -8.22
N ILE A 130 12.45 -0.16 -7.66
CA ILE A 130 13.56 -0.64 -6.82
C ILE A 130 14.84 -0.77 -7.65
N ASP A 131 14.76 -1.38 -8.83
CA ASP A 131 15.93 -1.58 -9.70
C ASP A 131 16.48 -0.26 -10.21
N ARG A 132 15.62 0.74 -10.44
CA ARG A 132 16.07 2.10 -10.74
C ARG A 132 16.87 2.70 -9.59
N THR A 133 16.43 2.48 -8.36
CA THR A 133 17.15 2.93 -7.15
C THR A 133 18.47 2.20 -6.99
N ARG A 134 18.51 0.88 -7.24
CA ARG A 134 19.75 0.07 -7.22
C ARG A 134 20.73 0.52 -8.30
N ALA A 135 20.24 0.91 -9.49
CA ALA A 135 21.06 1.44 -10.57
C ALA A 135 21.78 2.76 -10.22
N LEU A 136 21.35 3.47 -9.16
CA LEU A 136 22.06 4.62 -8.60
C LEU A 136 23.23 4.24 -7.68
N GLY A 137 23.44 2.94 -7.43
CA GLY A 137 24.50 2.42 -6.55
C GLY A 137 24.03 2.15 -5.11
N VAL A 138 22.73 2.15 -4.85
CA VAL A 138 22.17 1.77 -3.54
C VAL A 138 22.31 0.26 -3.31
N GLU A 139 22.91 -0.13 -2.19
CA GLU A 139 22.96 -1.52 -1.75
C GLU A 139 21.70 -1.85 -0.93
N ILE A 140 21.06 -2.99 -1.20
CA ILE A 140 19.94 -3.49 -0.40
C ILE A 140 20.32 -4.85 0.18
N ARG A 141 20.36 -4.93 1.51
CA ARG A 141 20.61 -6.15 2.28
C ARG A 141 19.29 -6.70 2.81
N PHE A 142 18.87 -7.82 2.23
CA PHE A 142 17.68 -8.56 2.65
C PHE A 142 17.93 -9.38 3.91
N ASN A 143 16.86 -9.87 4.53
CA ASN A 143 16.90 -10.73 5.72
C ASN A 143 17.73 -10.13 6.88
N SER A 144 17.69 -8.81 7.01
CA SER A 144 18.49 -8.02 7.96
C SER A 144 17.58 -7.24 8.93
N PRO A 145 16.71 -7.90 9.71
CA PRO A 145 15.86 -7.22 10.68
C PRO A 145 16.69 -6.62 11.81
N LEU A 146 16.27 -5.47 12.34
CA LEU A 146 16.76 -5.03 13.65
C LEU A 146 16.24 -5.98 14.72
N THR A 147 17.13 -6.41 15.60
CA THR A 147 16.84 -7.32 16.72
C THR A 147 17.44 -6.77 18.01
N SER A 148 17.28 -7.49 19.11
CA SER A 148 17.99 -7.17 20.36
C SER A 148 19.52 -7.26 20.22
N ASN A 149 20.01 -8.04 19.25
CA ASN A 149 21.44 -8.33 19.07
C ASN A 149 22.04 -7.62 17.85
N PHE A 150 21.21 -6.95 17.05
CA PHE A 150 21.62 -6.17 15.89
C PHE A 150 20.77 -4.90 15.84
N GLY A 151 21.38 -3.80 16.25
CA GLY A 151 20.70 -2.52 16.44
C GLY A 151 21.45 -1.33 15.85
N LEU A 152 20.98 -0.14 16.21
CA LEU A 152 21.55 1.13 15.73
C LEU A 152 23.02 1.32 16.16
N ALA A 153 23.42 0.75 17.30
CA ALA A 153 24.79 0.82 17.79
C ALA A 153 25.75 0.04 16.87
N ASP A 154 25.32 -1.13 16.37
CA ASP A 154 26.11 -1.94 15.46
C ASP A 154 26.26 -1.24 14.11
N LEU A 155 25.19 -0.66 13.59
CA LEU A 155 25.26 0.18 12.38
C LEU A 155 26.23 1.36 12.55
N ARG A 156 26.23 2.05 13.69
CA ARG A 156 27.23 3.09 13.94
C ARG A 156 28.65 2.54 14.01
N ARG A 157 28.85 1.37 14.63
CA ARG A 157 30.16 0.70 14.70
C ARG A 157 30.68 0.28 13.31
N ASP A 158 29.78 -0.09 12.41
CA ASP A 158 30.09 -0.43 11.01
C ASP A 158 30.41 0.82 10.14
N GLY A 159 30.38 2.01 10.74
CA GLY A 159 30.83 3.27 10.13
C GLY A 159 29.73 4.05 9.42
N PHE A 160 28.44 3.76 9.67
CA PHE A 160 27.34 4.58 9.19
C PHE A 160 27.22 5.88 10.03
N GLU A 161 27.38 7.04 9.39
CA GLU A 161 27.33 8.36 10.05
C GLU A 161 25.89 8.79 10.37
N ALA A 162 24.95 8.39 9.52
CA ALA A 162 23.53 8.66 9.68
C ALA A 162 22.71 7.38 9.48
N ILE A 163 21.62 7.29 10.23
CA ILE A 163 20.69 6.15 10.18
C ILE A 163 19.27 6.69 10.03
N PHE A 164 18.57 6.29 8.97
CA PHE A 164 17.17 6.62 8.74
C PHE A 164 16.30 5.40 9.02
N ILE A 165 15.31 5.53 9.91
CA ILE A 165 14.43 4.42 10.32
C ILE A 165 13.10 4.53 9.57
N ALA A 166 12.85 3.57 8.69
CA ALA A 166 11.70 3.49 7.79
C ALA A 166 10.96 2.15 7.89
N VAL A 167 10.92 1.55 9.09
CA VAL A 167 10.35 0.21 9.33
C VAL A 167 8.82 0.12 9.20
N GLY A 168 8.13 1.25 9.27
CA GLY A 168 6.67 1.33 9.17
C GLY A 168 5.93 0.70 10.35
N THR A 169 4.62 0.51 10.20
CA THR A 169 3.70 -0.05 11.21
C THR A 169 3.13 -1.38 10.75
N GLN A 170 3.90 -2.44 10.95
CA GLN A 170 3.61 -3.76 10.36
C GLN A 170 2.65 -4.63 11.20
N ARG A 171 2.43 -4.29 12.47
CA ARG A 171 1.59 -5.09 13.38
C ARG A 171 0.11 -4.71 13.27
N GLY A 172 -0.74 -5.71 13.12
CA GLY A 172 -2.19 -5.57 13.26
C GLY A 172 -2.61 -5.27 14.70
N ARG A 173 -3.85 -4.81 14.86
CA ARG A 173 -4.48 -4.63 16.17
C ARG A 173 -5.38 -5.83 16.45
N ASP A 174 -5.24 -6.41 17.64
CA ASP A 174 -6.15 -7.43 18.11
C ASP A 174 -7.43 -6.77 18.68
N LEU A 175 -8.56 -7.45 18.52
CA LEU A 175 -9.80 -7.07 19.19
C LEU A 175 -9.82 -7.70 20.58
N SER A 176 -9.88 -6.89 21.63
CA SER A 176 -9.99 -7.37 23.01
C SER A 176 -11.44 -7.72 23.37
N ILE A 177 -12.01 -8.68 22.64
CA ILE A 177 -13.39 -9.15 22.84
C ILE A 177 -13.43 -10.67 22.99
N GLU A 178 -14.49 -11.19 23.62
CA GLU A 178 -14.68 -12.63 23.82
C GLU A 178 -14.64 -13.37 22.48
N GLY A 179 -13.92 -14.50 22.44
CA GLY A 179 -13.79 -15.35 21.26
C GLY A 179 -12.79 -14.85 20.19
N SER A 180 -12.01 -13.81 20.46
CA SER A 180 -11.00 -13.29 19.52
C SER A 180 -9.92 -14.30 19.12
N ASN A 181 -9.73 -15.35 19.93
CA ASN A 181 -8.72 -16.39 19.75
C ASN A 181 -9.29 -17.66 19.11
N LEU A 182 -10.56 -17.66 18.69
CA LEU A 182 -11.18 -18.80 18.01
C LEU A 182 -10.52 -19.04 16.65
N ASP A 183 -10.42 -20.31 16.25
CA ASP A 183 -9.94 -20.67 14.91
C ASP A 183 -10.90 -20.09 13.85
N GLY A 184 -10.33 -19.50 12.80
CA GLY A 184 -11.04 -18.72 11.79
C GLY A 184 -11.17 -17.22 12.06
N VAL A 185 -10.77 -16.72 13.25
CA VAL A 185 -10.60 -15.27 13.48
C VAL A 185 -9.19 -14.87 13.09
N ILE A 186 -9.05 -14.21 11.94
CA ILE A 186 -7.75 -13.86 11.34
C ILE A 186 -7.62 -12.35 11.24
N ARG A 187 -6.45 -11.82 11.60
CA ARG A 187 -6.14 -10.40 11.37
C ARG A 187 -6.03 -10.11 9.87
N ALA A 188 -6.73 -9.08 9.41
CA ALA A 188 -6.74 -8.71 7.99
C ALA A 188 -5.34 -8.43 7.41
N ILE A 189 -4.44 -7.82 8.20
CA ILE A 189 -3.06 -7.57 7.78
C ILE A 189 -2.32 -8.90 7.57
N ASP A 190 -2.38 -9.82 8.54
CA ASP A 190 -1.72 -11.12 8.43
C ASP A 190 -2.27 -11.93 7.26
N TYR A 191 -3.58 -11.88 7.04
CA TYR A 191 -4.22 -12.49 5.88
C TYR A 191 -3.65 -11.97 4.55
N LEU A 192 -3.62 -10.65 4.36
CA LEU A 192 -3.09 -10.02 3.15
C LEU A 192 -1.59 -10.29 2.96
N LEU A 193 -0.80 -10.19 4.04
CA LEU A 193 0.63 -10.50 4.01
C LEU A 193 0.87 -11.95 3.56
N ASN A 194 0.12 -12.91 4.10
CA ASN A 194 0.28 -14.31 3.73
C ASN A 194 -0.06 -14.54 2.26
N ILE A 195 -1.22 -14.07 1.80
CA ILE A 195 -1.66 -14.25 0.41
C ILE A 195 -0.66 -13.60 -0.56
N ASN A 196 -0.23 -12.36 -0.29
CA ASN A 196 0.69 -11.63 -1.18
C ASN A 196 2.09 -12.23 -1.22
N ASN A 197 2.50 -13.01 -0.21
CA ASN A 197 3.77 -13.75 -0.19
C ASN A 197 3.61 -15.19 -0.72
N GLY A 198 2.45 -15.53 -1.31
CA GLY A 198 2.19 -16.84 -1.93
C GLY A 198 1.76 -17.93 -0.95
N TYR A 199 1.48 -17.61 0.31
CA TYR A 199 0.94 -18.57 1.27
C TYR A 199 -0.56 -18.75 1.07
N ARG A 200 -1.03 -19.98 1.24
CA ARG A 200 -2.46 -20.29 1.25
C ARG A 200 -3.05 -20.02 2.62
N VAL A 201 -4.12 -19.23 2.66
CA VAL A 201 -4.95 -19.07 3.85
C VAL A 201 -6.29 -19.73 3.59
N ALA A 202 -6.59 -20.78 4.34
CA ALA A 202 -7.87 -21.48 4.22
C ALA A 202 -8.99 -20.57 4.76
N LEU A 203 -9.91 -20.19 3.88
CA LEU A 203 -11.11 -19.45 4.24
C LEU A 203 -12.34 -20.37 4.13
N GLY A 204 -13.35 -20.09 4.95
CA GLY A 204 -14.66 -20.70 4.80
C GLY A 204 -15.43 -20.11 3.62
N LYS A 205 -16.58 -20.72 3.30
CA LYS A 205 -17.48 -20.23 2.25
C LYS A 205 -18.10 -18.85 2.54
N ARG A 206 -18.25 -18.51 3.83
CA ARG A 206 -18.78 -17.22 4.28
C ARG A 206 -17.70 -16.51 5.07
N VAL A 207 -17.37 -15.30 4.64
CA VAL A 207 -16.33 -14.46 5.28
C VAL A 207 -16.94 -13.15 5.72
N LEU A 208 -16.61 -12.74 6.94
CA LEU A 208 -16.96 -11.45 7.51
C LEU A 208 -15.67 -10.69 7.78
N VAL A 209 -15.53 -9.53 7.15
CA VAL A 209 -14.43 -8.60 7.39
C VAL A 209 -14.92 -7.47 8.28
N ILE A 210 -14.15 -7.14 9.32
CA ILE A 210 -14.49 -6.09 10.28
C ILE A 210 -13.57 -4.88 10.03
N GLY A 211 -14.16 -3.75 9.64
CA GLY A 211 -13.49 -2.46 9.44
C GLY A 211 -14.01 -1.69 8.22
N GLY A 212 -13.88 -0.36 8.26
CA GLY A 212 -14.31 0.55 7.18
C GLY A 212 -13.18 1.20 6.36
N GLY A 213 -11.93 0.73 6.50
CA GLY A 213 -10.77 1.28 5.81
C GLY A 213 -10.31 0.45 4.61
N PHE A 214 -9.33 0.95 3.85
CA PHE A 214 -8.78 0.26 2.68
C PHE A 214 -8.32 -1.18 2.93
N VAL A 215 -7.73 -1.47 4.11
CA VAL A 215 -7.30 -2.83 4.48
C VAL A 215 -8.49 -3.81 4.51
N ALA A 216 -9.66 -3.36 4.98
CA ALA A 216 -10.86 -4.19 5.00
C ALA A 216 -11.39 -4.48 3.59
N PHE A 217 -11.35 -3.47 2.71
CA PHE A 217 -11.76 -3.63 1.32
C PHE A 217 -10.82 -4.56 0.55
N ASP A 218 -9.51 -4.39 0.74
CA ASP A 218 -8.50 -5.26 0.14
C ASP A 218 -8.66 -6.70 0.63
N ALA A 219 -8.87 -6.91 1.94
CA ALA A 219 -9.11 -8.23 2.50
C ALA A 219 -10.41 -8.86 1.96
N ALA A 220 -11.50 -8.10 1.88
CA ALA A 220 -12.79 -8.62 1.41
C ALA A 220 -12.75 -9.00 -0.08
N ARG A 221 -12.18 -8.12 -0.92
CA ARG A 221 -12.05 -8.39 -2.37
C ARG A 221 -11.06 -9.52 -2.65
N THR A 222 -9.97 -9.61 -1.88
CA THR A 222 -9.03 -10.75 -1.96
C THR A 222 -9.70 -12.05 -1.54
N ALA A 223 -10.54 -12.02 -0.50
CA ALA A 223 -11.29 -13.20 -0.05
C ALA A 223 -12.28 -13.70 -1.11
N LEU A 224 -12.96 -12.80 -1.84
CA LEU A 224 -13.85 -13.17 -2.95
C LEU A 224 -13.11 -13.78 -4.16
N ARG A 225 -11.98 -13.18 -4.53
CA ARG A 225 -11.23 -13.59 -5.72
C ARG A 225 -10.50 -14.92 -5.53
N GLY A 226 -10.21 -15.29 -4.28
CA GLY A 226 -9.44 -16.48 -3.95
C GLY A 226 -7.94 -16.21 -4.07
N GLY A 227 -7.15 -16.72 -3.14
CA GLY A 227 -5.68 -16.68 -3.27
C GLY A 227 -5.26 -17.48 -4.50
N SER A 228 -4.40 -16.90 -5.34
CA SER A 228 -3.93 -17.51 -6.59
C SER A 228 -3.39 -18.92 -6.35
N ASP A 229 -3.72 -19.86 -7.25
CA ASP A 229 -3.18 -21.21 -7.22
C ASP A 229 -1.78 -21.24 -7.86
N PRO A 230 -0.70 -21.49 -7.08
CA PRO A 230 0.66 -21.54 -7.63
C PRO A 230 0.90 -22.74 -8.57
N GLU A 231 0.04 -23.78 -8.57
CA GLU A 231 0.17 -24.92 -9.51
C GLU A 231 -0.38 -24.63 -10.90
N SER A 232 -1.04 -23.48 -11.11
CA SER A 232 -1.64 -23.17 -12.42
C SER A 232 -0.61 -22.93 -13.54
N GLY A 233 0.70 -22.84 -13.25
CA GLY A 233 1.77 -22.86 -14.26
C GLY A 233 1.68 -21.78 -15.34
N LEU A 234 0.75 -20.84 -15.21
CA LEU A 234 0.49 -19.80 -16.17
C LEU A 234 1.49 -18.68 -15.92
N SER A 235 2.48 -18.62 -16.79
CA SER A 235 3.39 -17.49 -16.91
C SER A 235 2.60 -16.18 -16.84
N HIS A 236 2.98 -15.31 -15.90
CA HIS A 236 2.37 -14.01 -15.60
C HIS A 236 2.35 -13.01 -16.77
N GLU A 237 2.88 -13.37 -17.95
CA GLU A 237 3.09 -12.46 -19.08
C GLU A 237 2.00 -12.54 -20.16
N THR A 238 1.08 -13.51 -20.13
CA THR A 238 0.12 -13.73 -21.23
C THR A 238 -1.23 -14.32 -20.80
N VAL A 239 -1.82 -13.86 -19.70
CA VAL A 239 -3.20 -14.25 -19.34
C VAL A 239 -4.11 -13.05 -19.26
N ASP A 240 -5.00 -13.00 -20.26
CA ASP A 240 -6.11 -12.07 -20.42
C ASP A 240 -6.89 -11.86 -19.11
N ALA A 241 -6.82 -10.64 -18.56
CA ALA A 241 -7.35 -10.25 -17.26
C ALA A 241 -8.88 -10.43 -17.12
N ALA A 242 -9.58 -10.72 -18.22
CA ALA A 242 -11.02 -10.95 -18.23
C ALA A 242 -11.45 -12.39 -17.88
N ARG A 243 -10.55 -13.39 -17.91
CA ARG A 243 -10.94 -14.83 -17.84
C ARG A 243 -10.53 -15.61 -16.58
N LEU A 244 -9.66 -15.09 -15.73
CA LEU A 244 -9.35 -15.68 -14.42
C LEU A 244 -10.34 -15.27 -13.30
N ALA A 245 -11.54 -14.81 -13.67
CA ALA A 245 -12.68 -14.64 -12.78
C ALA A 245 -13.35 -16.00 -12.44
N VAL A 246 -12.58 -17.04 -12.20
CA VAL A 246 -13.09 -18.24 -11.54
C VAL A 246 -13.04 -17.94 -10.05
N ARG A 247 -14.21 -17.72 -9.44
CA ARG A 247 -14.41 -17.55 -8.00
C ARG A 247 -13.89 -18.79 -7.25
N ALA A 248 -12.58 -18.85 -7.00
CA ALA A 248 -11.98 -19.85 -6.12
C ALA A 248 -11.98 -19.37 -4.65
N GLY A 249 -12.40 -18.13 -4.40
CA GLY A 249 -12.54 -17.52 -3.08
C GLY A 249 -13.85 -17.88 -2.38
N ALA A 250 -14.19 -17.11 -1.35
CA ALA A 250 -15.42 -17.30 -0.58
C ALA A 250 -16.68 -17.09 -1.44
N ASP A 251 -17.73 -17.86 -1.17
CA ASP A 251 -19.03 -17.77 -1.84
C ASP A 251 -19.77 -16.46 -1.46
N GLU A 252 -19.61 -16.04 -0.20
CA GLU A 252 -20.28 -14.87 0.37
C GLU A 252 -19.30 -14.07 1.24
N VAL A 253 -19.19 -12.77 0.97
CA VAL A 253 -18.30 -11.88 1.73
C VAL A 253 -19.08 -10.66 2.21
N HIS A 254 -18.94 -10.38 3.50
CA HIS A 254 -19.54 -9.22 4.14
C HIS A 254 -18.48 -8.31 4.74
N ILE A 255 -18.77 -7.01 4.78
CA ILE A 255 -18.00 -6.03 5.53
C ILE A 255 -18.90 -5.44 6.61
N ALA A 256 -18.48 -5.51 7.87
CA ALA A 256 -19.09 -4.79 8.98
C ALA A 256 -18.19 -3.63 9.42
N SER A 257 -18.77 -2.45 9.65
CA SER A 257 -18.05 -1.26 10.10
C SER A 257 -18.76 -0.58 11.26
N LEU A 258 -17.99 0.08 12.13
CA LEU A 258 -18.55 0.94 13.17
C LEU A 258 -19.21 2.17 12.54
N GLU A 259 -18.57 2.68 11.49
CA GLU A 259 -18.98 3.87 10.77
C GLU A 259 -20.24 3.65 9.94
N SER A 260 -21.04 4.72 9.83
CA SER A 260 -22.01 4.87 8.75
C SER A 260 -21.30 5.04 7.39
N PHE A 261 -22.02 4.91 6.27
CA PHE A 261 -21.43 5.22 4.95
C PHE A 261 -20.91 6.66 4.84
N ALA A 262 -21.51 7.61 5.57
CA ALA A 262 -21.04 8.99 5.58
C ALA A 262 -19.72 9.18 6.34
N GLU A 263 -19.44 8.34 7.35
CA GLU A 263 -18.27 8.45 8.21
C GLU A 263 -17.10 7.53 7.80
N MET A 264 -17.40 6.50 7.00
CA MET A 264 -16.50 5.40 6.66
C MET A 264 -15.17 5.91 6.08
N PRO A 265 -14.00 5.52 6.64
CA PRO A 265 -12.71 6.06 6.22
C PRO A 265 -12.40 5.91 4.73
N VAL A 266 -12.80 4.79 4.10
CA VAL A 266 -12.56 4.57 2.67
C VAL A 266 -13.29 5.63 1.83
N LEU A 267 -14.51 6.01 2.22
CA LEU A 267 -15.36 6.96 1.49
C LEU A 267 -14.95 8.43 1.65
N ARG A 268 -13.80 8.71 2.28
CA ARG A 268 -13.28 10.08 2.42
C ARG A 268 -12.45 10.55 1.22
N THR A 269 -12.13 9.67 0.28
CA THR A 269 -11.22 9.97 -0.83
C THR A 269 -11.82 9.51 -2.15
N SER A 270 -11.49 10.18 -3.25
CA SER A 270 -11.96 9.78 -4.59
C SER A 270 -11.62 8.32 -4.91
N GLN A 271 -10.41 7.86 -4.57
CA GLN A 271 -10.03 6.45 -4.72
C GLN A 271 -10.93 5.50 -3.94
N GLY A 272 -11.26 5.83 -2.69
CA GLY A 272 -12.03 4.90 -1.88
C GLY A 272 -13.51 4.83 -2.27
N HIS A 273 -14.06 5.84 -2.93
CA HIS A 273 -15.35 5.73 -3.62
C HIS A 273 -15.29 4.73 -4.76
N GLU A 274 -14.24 4.75 -5.59
CA GLU A 274 -14.04 3.75 -6.65
C GLU A 274 -13.93 2.34 -6.05
N GLU A 275 -13.12 2.15 -5.01
CA GLU A 275 -12.98 0.85 -4.33
C GLU A 275 -14.31 0.35 -3.74
N PHE A 276 -15.12 1.26 -3.20
CA PHE A 276 -16.43 0.95 -2.67
C PHE A 276 -17.41 0.48 -3.74
N GLU A 277 -17.45 1.17 -4.87
CA GLU A 277 -18.30 0.79 -6.00
C GLU A 277 -17.84 -0.52 -6.65
N GLU A 278 -16.54 -0.76 -6.77
CA GLU A 278 -16.02 -2.04 -7.24
C GLU A 278 -16.34 -3.18 -6.27
N ALA A 279 -16.23 -2.97 -4.96
CA ALA A 279 -16.61 -3.94 -3.95
C ALA A 279 -18.11 -4.30 -4.03
N LYS A 280 -18.99 -3.31 -4.24
CA LYS A 280 -20.42 -3.56 -4.50
C LYS A 280 -20.67 -4.38 -5.76
N LYS A 281 -19.98 -4.05 -6.86
CA LYS A 281 -20.10 -4.79 -8.13
C LYS A 281 -19.66 -6.24 -8.00
N GLU A 282 -18.66 -6.51 -7.14
CA GLU A 282 -18.20 -7.86 -6.83
C GLU A 282 -19.16 -8.65 -5.92
N GLY A 283 -20.21 -8.01 -5.38
CA GLY A 283 -21.24 -8.64 -4.57
C GLY A 283 -20.97 -8.61 -3.06
N ILE A 284 -20.04 -7.77 -2.59
CA ILE A 284 -19.79 -7.60 -1.15
C ILE A 284 -21.01 -6.96 -0.48
N VAL A 285 -21.45 -7.57 0.61
CA VAL A 285 -22.58 -7.07 1.41
C VAL A 285 -22.07 -6.22 2.57
N PHE A 286 -22.65 -5.03 2.76
CA PHE A 286 -22.20 -4.07 3.77
C PHE A 286 -23.16 -3.98 4.95
N HIS A 287 -22.59 -4.02 6.15
CA HIS A 287 -23.28 -3.87 7.43
C HIS A 287 -22.69 -2.67 8.20
N PRO A 288 -23.04 -1.42 7.82
CA PRO A 288 -22.58 -0.25 8.54
C PRO A 288 -23.19 -0.18 9.94
N GLN A 289 -22.58 0.63 10.82
CA GLN A 289 -23.10 0.86 12.17
C GLN A 289 -23.24 -0.43 13.00
N ARG A 290 -22.24 -1.32 12.91
CA ARG A 290 -22.16 -2.60 13.62
C ARG A 290 -20.80 -2.76 14.30
N GLY A 291 -20.81 -2.80 15.63
CA GLY A 291 -19.62 -3.07 16.44
C GLY A 291 -19.60 -4.52 16.93
N PRO A 292 -18.50 -5.27 16.74
CA PRO A 292 -18.43 -6.65 17.20
C PRO A 292 -18.39 -6.70 18.73
N ARG A 293 -19.35 -7.40 19.35
CA ARG A 293 -19.41 -7.61 20.79
C ARG A 293 -18.59 -8.83 21.21
N ARG A 294 -18.76 -9.94 20.48
CA ARG A 294 -18.04 -11.20 20.71
C ARG A 294 -18.13 -12.12 19.50
N PHE A 295 -17.17 -13.03 19.40
CA PHE A 295 -17.17 -14.15 18.48
C PHE A 295 -17.72 -15.39 19.16
N ILE A 296 -18.67 -16.06 18.52
CA ILE A 296 -19.32 -17.27 19.03
C ILE A 296 -18.72 -18.46 18.31
N GLY A 297 -18.16 -19.39 19.09
CA GLY A 297 -17.49 -20.59 18.57
C GLY A 297 -18.29 -21.87 18.77
N GLU A 298 -18.04 -22.85 17.91
CA GLU A 298 -18.48 -24.23 18.04
C GLU A 298 -17.27 -25.14 17.77
N SER A 299 -16.95 -26.07 18.67
CA SER A 299 -15.79 -26.97 18.56
C SER A 299 -14.46 -26.23 18.33
N GLY A 300 -14.27 -25.07 18.97
CA GLY A 300 -13.06 -24.25 18.87
C GLY A 300 -12.95 -23.38 17.62
N LYS A 301 -13.92 -23.46 16.69
CA LYS A 301 -13.96 -22.66 15.45
C LYS A 301 -15.03 -21.59 15.52
N VAL A 302 -14.77 -20.42 14.93
CA VAL A 302 -15.78 -19.35 14.82
C VAL A 302 -16.96 -19.79 13.96
N LYS A 303 -18.17 -19.57 14.46
CA LYS A 303 -19.43 -19.92 13.78
C LYS A 303 -20.30 -18.69 13.52
N ALA A 304 -20.27 -17.72 14.44
CA ALA A 304 -21.06 -16.50 14.34
C ALA A 304 -20.39 -15.33 15.06
N VAL A 305 -20.86 -14.11 14.78
CA VAL A 305 -20.43 -12.89 15.46
C VAL A 305 -21.67 -12.18 16.00
N GLU A 306 -21.63 -11.81 17.28
CA GLU A 306 -22.66 -10.98 17.88
C GLU A 306 -22.26 -9.51 17.72
N PHE A 307 -23.18 -8.70 17.20
CA PHE A 307 -22.96 -7.27 16.97
C PHE A 307 -23.84 -6.42 17.90
N ILE A 308 -23.31 -5.26 18.27
CA ILE A 308 -24.07 -4.17 18.86
C ILE A 308 -24.26 -3.09 17.80
N GLY A 309 -25.45 -2.48 17.75
CA GLY A 309 -25.72 -1.35 16.86
C GLY A 309 -24.96 -0.11 17.32
N VAL A 310 -24.35 0.60 16.38
CA VAL A 310 -23.61 1.85 16.64
C VAL A 310 -24.44 3.01 16.10
N GLN A 311 -24.73 4.00 16.93
CA GLN A 311 -25.47 5.19 16.53
C GLN A 311 -24.56 6.20 15.83
N ARG A 312 -23.40 6.48 16.43
CA ARG A 312 -22.38 7.40 15.90
C ARG A 312 -20.99 6.92 16.27
N THR A 313 -20.01 7.23 15.43
CA THR A 313 -18.62 6.79 15.66
C THR A 313 -17.75 7.89 16.26
N TYR A 314 -18.08 9.14 15.98
CA TYR A 314 -17.32 10.31 16.41
C TYR A 314 -18.17 11.20 17.34
N ASP A 315 -17.50 11.90 18.26
CA ASP A 315 -18.12 12.97 19.05
C ASP A 315 -18.17 14.30 18.29
N ASP A 316 -18.82 15.30 18.88
CA ASP A 316 -18.97 16.63 18.27
C ASP A 316 -17.61 17.34 18.04
N ASN A 317 -16.54 16.86 18.70
CA ASN A 317 -15.17 17.34 18.52
C ASN A 317 -14.39 16.51 17.47
N GLY A 318 -15.04 15.56 16.79
CA GLY A 318 -14.43 14.67 15.80
C GLY A 318 -13.53 13.59 16.40
N ARG A 319 -13.57 13.34 17.71
CA ARG A 319 -12.81 12.26 18.36
C ARG A 319 -13.55 10.94 18.23
N PHE A 320 -12.79 9.87 18.02
CA PHE A 320 -13.33 8.52 17.95
C PHE A 320 -13.93 8.12 19.32
N SER A 321 -15.25 7.97 19.37
CA SER A 321 -16.03 7.66 20.58
C SER A 321 -17.35 7.00 20.17
N PRO A 322 -17.33 5.73 19.74
CA PRO A 322 -18.52 5.03 19.30
C PRO A 322 -19.51 4.83 20.45
N VAL A 323 -20.79 5.08 20.19
CA VAL A 323 -21.93 4.85 21.10
C VAL A 323 -23.05 4.09 20.41
#